data_AF-A0A5B1R7Q5-F1
#
_entry.id   AF-A0A5B1R7Q5-F1
#
_cell.length_a   1.000
_cell.length_b   1.000
_cell.length_c   1.000
_cell.angle_alpha   90.00
_cell.angle_beta   90.00
_cell.angle_gamma   90.00
#
_symmetry.space_group_name_H-M   'P 1'
#
loop_
_entity.id
_entity.type
_entity.pdbx_description
1 polymer ?
#
loop_
_entity_poly.entity_id
_entity_poly.type
_entity_poly.pdbx_seq_one_letter_code
_entity_poly.pdbx_strand_id
1 'polypeptide(L)'
;MNNSSTRQFGDLATQLVLESRRSTQTDTLIKYNDTLVRAVIREQRDLEKLIEADVESGHANDAPTAALLVYQTAVLRNKRCLLAYHEHRLDFLRTLFWSSGASLPYILSPEYRSRLSPQEVDYLRSYNTALLAYRSAF
;
A
#
# COMPACT_ATOMS: atom_id res chain seq x y z
N MET A 1 1.84 -17.46 29.55
CA MET A 1 0.92 -18.08 28.59
C MET A 1 0.96 -17.26 27.31
N ASN A 2 1.74 -17.71 26.33
CA ASN A 2 1.89 -17.00 25.06
C ASN A 2 0.55 -17.05 24.32
N ASN A 3 -0.11 -15.91 24.22
CA ASN A 3 -1.29 -15.74 23.41
C ASN A 3 -0.82 -15.69 21.94
N SER A 4 -0.47 -16.86 21.39
CA SER A 4 -0.28 -17.05 19.96
C SER A 4 -1.62 -16.82 19.30
N SER A 5 -1.97 -15.55 19.12
CA SER A 5 -3.13 -15.13 18.36
C SER A 5 -2.99 -15.82 17.01
N THR A 6 -3.93 -16.70 16.67
CA THR A 6 -4.01 -17.35 15.36
C THR A 6 -4.19 -16.25 14.32
N ARG A 7 -3.10 -15.60 13.93
CA ARG A 7 -3.10 -14.51 12.95
C ARG A 7 -3.27 -15.16 11.60
N GLN A 8 -4.45 -14.99 11.02
CA GLN A 8 -4.70 -15.34 9.63
C GLN A 8 -3.92 -14.39 8.72
N PHE A 9 -3.12 -14.95 7.82
CA PHE A 9 -2.31 -14.17 6.89
C PHE A 9 -3.19 -13.32 5.97
N GLY A 10 -2.79 -12.07 5.72
CA GLY A 10 -3.50 -11.17 4.82
C GLY A 10 -4.72 -10.47 5.42
N ASP A 11 -5.02 -10.65 6.71
CA ASP A 11 -6.03 -9.86 7.41
C ASP A 11 -5.66 -8.38 7.46
N LEU A 12 -4.39 -8.09 7.80
CA LEU A 12 -3.86 -6.72 7.82
C LEU A 12 -3.96 -6.04 6.46
N ALA A 13 -3.70 -6.79 5.39
CA ALA A 13 -3.79 -6.30 4.03
C ALA A 13 -5.25 -6.06 3.61
N THR A 14 -6.18 -6.90 4.07
CA THR A 14 -7.63 -6.71 3.87
C THR A 14 -8.12 -5.43 4.56
N GLN A 15 -7.59 -5.09 5.75
CA GLN A 15 -7.92 -3.84 6.43
C GLN A 15 -7.53 -2.59 5.62
N LEU A 16 -6.39 -2.60 4.92
CA LEU A 16 -5.99 -1.49 4.02
C LEU A 16 -6.97 -1.29 2.87
N VAL A 17 -7.42 -2.37 2.25
CA VAL A 17 -8.40 -2.29 1.15
C VAL A 17 -9.76 -1.80 1.67
N LEU A 18 -10.16 -2.20 2.88
CA LEU A 18 -11.37 -1.68 3.52
C LEU A 18 -11.26 -0.19 3.86
N GLU A 19 -10.09 0.29 4.26
CA GLU A 19 -9.83 1.73 4.43
C GLU A 19 -10.01 2.48 3.10
N SER A 20 -9.45 1.94 2.01
CA SER A 20 -9.62 2.50 0.65
C SER A 20 -11.08 2.57 0.25
N ARG A 21 -11.84 1.47 0.45
CA ARG A 21 -13.28 1.42 0.17
C ARG A 21 -14.06 2.45 0.98
N ARG A 22 -13.71 2.61 2.26
CA ARG A 22 -14.35 3.61 3.14
C ARG A 22 -14.06 5.02 2.65
N SER A 23 -12.83 5.32 2.27
CA SER A 23 -12.42 6.60 1.70
C SER A 23 -13.23 6.94 0.44
N THR A 24 -13.46 5.98 -0.45
CA THR A 24 -14.36 6.15 -1.61
C THR A 24 -15.80 6.43 -1.20
N GLN A 25 -16.33 5.72 -0.21
CA GLN A 25 -17.72 5.89 0.23
C GLN A 25 -17.98 7.24 0.91
N THR A 26 -16.99 7.77 1.61
CA THR A 26 -17.09 9.06 2.30
C THR A 26 -16.60 10.23 1.46
N ASP A 27 -16.10 9.97 0.24
CA ASP A 27 -15.42 10.93 -0.63
C ASP A 27 -14.38 11.80 0.11
N THR A 28 -13.66 11.17 1.03
CA THR A 28 -12.67 11.87 1.86
C THR A 28 -11.36 11.11 1.87
N LEU A 29 -10.26 11.86 1.72
CA LEU A 29 -8.93 11.30 1.88
C LEU A 29 -8.70 10.97 3.36
N ILE A 30 -8.67 9.66 3.66
CA ILE A 30 -8.30 9.14 4.97
C ILE A 30 -6.79 9.34 5.18
N LYS A 31 -6.36 9.53 6.43
CA LYS A 31 -4.94 9.66 6.78
C LYS A 31 -4.16 8.42 6.37
N TYR A 32 -3.01 8.61 5.74
CA TYR A 32 -2.10 7.53 5.37
C TYR A 32 -1.74 6.65 6.58
N ASN A 33 -1.96 5.34 6.45
CA ASN A 33 -1.82 4.38 7.54
C ASN A 33 -0.44 3.72 7.54
N ASP A 34 0.59 4.51 7.91
CA ASP A 34 1.98 4.06 7.94
C ASP A 34 2.19 2.83 8.84
N THR A 35 1.52 2.79 9.99
CA THR A 35 1.58 1.67 10.93
C THR A 35 1.11 0.36 10.29
N LEU A 36 -0.05 0.39 9.61
CA LEU A 36 -0.61 -0.81 8.99
C LEU A 36 0.18 -1.23 7.76
N VAL A 37 0.62 -0.29 6.92
CA VAL A 37 1.50 -0.58 5.78
C VAL A 37 2.78 -1.27 6.25
N ARG A 38 3.45 -0.76 7.29
CA ARG A 38 4.64 -1.40 7.87
C ARG A 38 4.33 -2.77 8.48
N ALA A 39 3.14 -2.96 9.04
CA ALA A 39 2.74 -4.26 9.57
C ALA A 39 2.57 -5.31 8.44
N VAL A 40 1.93 -4.94 7.32
CA VAL A 40 1.79 -5.82 6.15
C VAL A 40 3.15 -6.14 5.52
N ILE A 41 4.05 -5.15 5.41
CA ILE A 41 5.41 -5.38 4.89
C ILE A 41 6.21 -6.32 5.80
N ARG A 42 6.06 -6.21 7.13
CA ARG A 42 6.70 -7.14 8.07
C ARG A 42 6.15 -8.56 7.92
N GLU A 43 4.82 -8.72 7.89
CA GLU A 43 4.19 -10.02 7.64
C GLU A 43 4.68 -10.66 6.34
N GLN A 44 4.79 -9.87 5.27
CA GLN A 44 5.35 -10.35 4.00
C GLN A 44 6.78 -10.85 4.13
N ARG A 45 7.66 -10.10 4.81
CA ARG A 45 9.06 -10.51 5.02
C ARG A 45 9.18 -11.76 5.87
N ASP A 46 8.31 -11.91 6.87
CA ASP A 46 8.30 -13.10 7.72
C ASP A 46 7.83 -14.33 6.92
N LEU A 47 6.84 -14.18 6.04
CA LEU A 47 6.43 -15.23 5.10
C LEU A 47 7.52 -15.58 4.08
N GLU A 48 8.23 -14.59 3.53
CA GLU A 48 9.33 -14.80 2.59
C GLU A 48 10.46 -15.64 3.24
N LYS A 49 10.79 -15.41 4.52
CA LYS A 49 11.74 -16.25 5.26
C LYS A 49 11.26 -17.69 5.46
N LEU A 50 9.97 -17.89 5.71
CA LEU A 50 9.40 -19.24 5.84
C LEU A 50 9.46 -19.99 4.51
N ILE A 51 9.22 -19.29 3.41
CA ILE A 51 9.37 -19.83 2.05
C ILE A 51 10.83 -20.22 1.80
N GLU A 52 11.79 -19.36 2.11
CA GLU A 52 13.23 -19.64 1.95
C GLU A 52 13.65 -20.88 2.76
N ALA A 53 13.25 -20.97 4.03
CA ALA A 53 13.56 -22.11 4.89
C ALA A 53 12.95 -23.44 4.39
N ASP A 54 11.71 -23.39 3.87
CA ASP A 54 11.04 -24.58 3.30
C ASP A 54 11.73 -25.03 2.01
N VAL A 55 12.16 -24.09 1.16
CA VAL A 55 12.91 -24.39 -0.06
C VAL A 55 14.29 -24.99 0.26
N GLU A 56 15.00 -24.47 1.27
CA GLU A 56 16.30 -24.99 1.70
C GLU A 56 16.22 -26.40 2.32
N SER A 57 15.06 -26.77 2.88
CA SER A 57 14.85 -28.09 3.50
C SER A 57 14.90 -29.28 2.53
N GLY A 58 15.03 -29.03 1.23
CA GLY A 58 15.39 -30.07 0.25
C GLY A 58 14.21 -30.84 -0.34
N HIS A 59 12.97 -30.36 -0.19
CA HIS A 59 11.79 -30.90 -0.90
C HIS A 59 11.80 -30.63 -2.42
N ALA A 60 12.95 -30.31 -3.01
CA ALA A 60 13.09 -29.88 -4.41
C ALA A 60 12.68 -30.94 -5.46
N ASN A 61 12.56 -32.21 -5.07
CA ASN A 61 12.12 -33.31 -5.95
C ASN A 61 10.68 -33.79 -5.69
N ASP A 62 10.01 -33.27 -4.65
CA ASP A 62 8.62 -33.58 -4.33
C ASP A 62 7.69 -32.43 -4.73
N ALA A 63 6.39 -32.74 -4.87
CA ALA A 63 5.38 -31.71 -5.10
C ALA A 63 5.43 -30.64 -3.98
N PRO A 64 5.21 -29.35 -4.30
CA PRO A 64 5.29 -28.29 -3.32
C PRO A 64 4.35 -28.54 -2.14
N THR A 65 4.87 -28.41 -0.92
CA THR A 65 4.09 -28.58 0.31
C THR A 65 2.90 -27.62 0.31
N ALA A 66 1.75 -28.06 0.83
CA ALA A 66 0.57 -27.21 0.94
C ALA A 66 0.85 -25.90 1.72
N ALA A 67 1.74 -25.96 2.72
CA ALA A 67 2.20 -24.80 3.48
C ALA A 67 2.92 -23.77 2.60
N LEU A 68 3.84 -24.21 1.73
CA LEU A 68 4.57 -23.35 0.79
C LEU A 68 3.61 -22.57 -0.12
N LEU A 69 2.62 -23.26 -0.67
CA LEU A 69 1.59 -22.64 -1.52
C LEU A 69 0.76 -21.60 -0.74
N VAL A 70 0.42 -21.88 0.52
CA VAL A 70 -0.29 -20.93 1.39
C VAL A 70 0.57 -19.69 1.66
N TYR A 71 1.86 -19.86 1.97
CA TYR A 71 2.75 -18.71 2.20
C TYR A 71 2.93 -17.86 0.95
N GLN A 72 3.17 -18.49 -0.20
CA GLN A 72 3.35 -17.77 -1.47
C GLN A 72 2.07 -17.01 -1.86
N THR A 73 0.90 -17.64 -1.74
CA THR A 73 -0.38 -16.97 -2.03
C THR A 73 -0.67 -15.82 -1.07
N ALA A 74 -0.32 -15.95 0.21
CA ALA A 74 -0.40 -14.86 1.18
C ALA A 74 0.52 -13.68 0.85
N VAL A 75 1.78 -13.95 0.45
CA VAL A 75 2.72 -12.90 -0.01
C VAL A 75 2.16 -12.16 -1.23
N LEU A 76 1.66 -12.90 -2.22
CA LEU A 76 1.04 -12.31 -3.42
C LEU A 76 -0.19 -11.47 -3.07
N ARG A 77 -1.02 -11.92 -2.12
CA ARG A 77 -2.17 -11.16 -1.63
C ARG A 77 -1.74 -9.86 -0.96
N ASN A 78 -0.75 -9.91 -0.06
CA ASN A 78 -0.23 -8.73 0.61
C ASN A 78 0.31 -7.69 -0.38
N LYS A 79 1.10 -8.13 -1.37
CA LYS A 79 1.61 -7.26 -2.44
C LYS A 79 0.48 -6.61 -3.22
N ARG A 80 -0.53 -7.38 -3.66
CA ARG A 80 -1.69 -6.85 -4.39
C ARG A 80 -2.47 -5.82 -3.58
N CYS A 81 -2.75 -6.10 -2.30
CA CYS A 81 -3.49 -5.20 -1.44
C CYS A 81 -2.71 -3.90 -1.13
N LEU A 82 -1.39 -3.99 -0.93
CA LEU A 82 -0.53 -2.80 -0.78
C LEU A 82 -0.58 -1.93 -2.03
N LEU A 83 -0.39 -2.52 -3.21
CA LEU A 83 -0.44 -1.80 -4.47
C LEU A 83 -1.82 -1.18 -4.71
N ALA A 84 -2.89 -1.91 -4.44
CA ALA A 84 -4.26 -1.40 -4.56
C ALA A 84 -4.54 -0.22 -3.62
N TYR A 85 -4.06 -0.29 -2.36
CA TYR A 85 -4.15 0.82 -1.41
C TYR A 85 -3.42 2.06 -1.90
N HIS A 86 -2.18 1.91 -2.37
CA HIS A 86 -1.40 3.04 -2.87
C HIS A 86 -1.98 3.62 -4.15
N GLU A 87 -2.39 2.79 -5.11
CA GLU A 87 -2.97 3.29 -6.36
C GLU A 87 -4.28 4.03 -6.12
N HIS A 88 -5.16 3.50 -5.26
CA HIS A 88 -6.39 4.19 -4.85
C HIS A 88 -6.09 5.59 -4.29
N ARG A 89 -5.08 5.69 -3.42
CA ARG A 89 -4.69 6.97 -2.83
C ARG A 89 -4.10 7.93 -3.86
N LEU A 90 -3.22 7.46 -4.74
CA LEU A 90 -2.65 8.29 -5.80
C LEU A 90 -3.74 8.80 -6.75
N ASP A 91 -4.74 7.98 -7.05
CA ASP A 91 -5.87 8.39 -7.88
C ASP A 91 -6.73 9.46 -7.22
N PHE A 92 -7.01 9.30 -5.92
CA PHE A 92 -7.69 10.32 -5.13
C PHE A 92 -6.89 11.63 -5.12
N LEU A 93 -5.57 11.56 -4.93
CA LEU A 93 -4.69 12.73 -4.93
C LEU A 93 -4.66 13.44 -6.29
N ARG A 94 -4.64 12.70 -7.41
CA ARG A 94 -4.76 13.28 -8.75
C ARG A 94 -6.10 14.00 -8.91
N THR A 95 -7.19 13.35 -8.50
CA THR A 95 -8.54 13.94 -8.57
C THR A 95 -8.62 15.23 -7.75
N LEU A 96 -8.12 15.22 -6.52
CA LEU A 96 -8.04 16.39 -5.64
C LEU A 96 -7.15 17.50 -6.23
N PHE A 97 -6.06 17.13 -6.90
CA PHE A 97 -5.18 18.07 -7.57
C PHE A 97 -5.87 18.81 -8.71
N TRP A 98 -6.62 18.11 -9.53
CA TRP A 98 -7.35 18.74 -10.62
C TRP A 98 -8.58 19.51 -10.14
N SER A 99 -9.30 19.02 -9.13
CA SER A 99 -10.45 19.74 -8.56
C SER A 99 -10.07 21.04 -7.85
N SER A 100 -8.84 21.12 -7.31
CA SER A 100 -8.26 22.34 -6.74
C SER A 100 -7.63 23.28 -7.77
N GLY A 101 -7.85 23.05 -9.08
CA GLY A 101 -7.32 23.89 -10.15
C GLY A 101 -5.81 23.74 -10.36
N ALA A 102 -5.28 22.53 -10.12
CA ALA A 102 -3.84 22.23 -10.20
C ALA A 102 -2.98 23.07 -9.24
N SER A 103 -3.54 23.45 -8.08
CA SER A 103 -2.85 24.24 -7.06
C SER A 103 -2.11 23.34 -6.06
N LEU A 104 -0.80 23.14 -6.29
CA LEU A 104 0.05 22.41 -5.35
C LEU A 104 0.04 23.02 -3.93
N PRO A 105 0.11 24.36 -3.74
CA PRO A 105 0.06 24.95 -2.39
C PRO A 105 -1.23 24.63 -1.62
N TYR A 106 -2.37 24.52 -2.33
CA TYR A 106 -3.66 24.21 -1.72
C TYR A 106 -3.67 22.78 -1.13
N ILE A 107 -3.21 21.79 -1.90
CA ILE A 107 -3.15 20.39 -1.44
C ILE A 107 -2.08 20.17 -0.38
N LEU A 108 -1.00 20.96 -0.41
CA LEU A 108 0.02 20.93 0.62
C LEU A 108 -0.29 21.82 1.82
N SER A 109 -1.51 22.36 1.92
CA SER A 109 -1.97 23.05 3.11
C SER A 109 -1.93 22.15 4.34
N PRO A 110 -1.80 22.71 5.56
CA PRO A 110 -1.62 21.93 6.79
C PRO A 110 -2.70 20.86 7.01
N GLU A 111 -3.95 21.15 6.60
CA GLU A 111 -5.08 20.23 6.73
C GLU A 111 -4.85 18.93 5.96
N TYR A 112 -4.60 19.02 4.66
CA TYR A 112 -4.37 17.85 3.80
C TYR A 112 -3.00 17.24 4.06
N ARG A 113 -1.97 18.07 4.29
CA ARG A 113 -0.59 17.61 4.52
C ARG A 113 -0.48 16.64 5.69
N SER A 114 -1.31 16.79 6.73
CA SER A 114 -1.37 15.90 7.89
C SER A 114 -1.86 14.48 7.57
N ARG A 115 -2.54 14.31 6.42
CA ARG A 115 -3.10 13.05 5.92
C ARG A 115 -2.20 12.34 4.91
N LEU A 116 -1.14 13.01 4.44
CA LEU A 116 -0.22 12.50 3.42
C LEU A 116 1.04 11.89 4.04
N SER A 117 1.48 10.79 3.45
CA SER A 117 2.85 10.30 3.64
C SER A 117 3.87 11.26 2.99
N PRO A 118 5.14 11.25 3.44
CA PRO A 118 6.20 11.98 2.76
C PRO A 118 6.33 11.63 1.27
N GLN A 119 6.18 10.35 0.92
CA GLN A 119 6.30 9.86 -0.46
C GLN A 119 5.17 10.39 -1.37
N GLU A 120 3.95 10.51 -0.85
CA GLU A 120 2.84 11.11 -1.59
C GLU A 120 3.06 12.61 -1.87
N VAL A 121 3.76 13.31 -0.96
CA VAL A 121 4.13 14.71 -1.18
C VAL A 121 5.19 14.83 -2.27
N ASP A 122 6.19 13.95 -2.26
CA ASP A 122 7.23 13.92 -3.30
C ASP A 122 6.62 13.56 -4.67
N TYR A 123 5.66 12.64 -4.68
CA TYR A 123 4.86 12.32 -5.87
C TYR A 123 4.12 13.56 -6.41
N LEU A 124 3.38 14.28 -5.56
CA LEU A 124 2.63 15.48 -5.98
C LEU A 124 3.56 16.58 -6.52
N ARG A 125 4.73 16.77 -5.89
CA ARG A 125 5.76 17.70 -6.38
C ARG A 125 6.25 17.29 -7.77
N SER A 126 6.59 16.02 -7.94
CA SER A 126 7.07 15.47 -9.21
C SER A 126 6.00 15.56 -10.31
N TYR A 127 4.75 15.25 -9.96
CA TYR A 127 3.59 15.36 -10.85
C TYR A 127 3.36 16.80 -11.31
N ASN A 128 3.40 17.77 -10.39
CA ASN A 128 3.29 19.19 -10.72
C ASN A 128 4.44 19.67 -11.61
N THR A 129 5.69 19.25 -11.33
CA THR A 129 6.84 19.57 -12.19
C THR A 129 6.66 19.02 -13.61
N ALA A 130 6.21 17.78 -13.75
CA ALA A 130 5.93 17.18 -15.06
C ALA A 130 4.82 17.93 -15.81
N LEU A 131 3.77 18.35 -15.09
CA LEU A 131 2.69 19.17 -15.67
C LEU A 131 3.21 20.54 -16.14
N LEU A 132 4.04 21.21 -15.34
CA LEU A 132 4.63 22.49 -15.73
C LEU A 132 5.54 22.36 -16.95
N ALA A 133 6.36 21.31 -17.01
CA ALA A 133 7.19 21.02 -18.16
C ALA A 133 6.36 20.81 -19.43
N TYR A 134 5.26 20.04 -19.32
CA TYR A 134 4.31 19.86 -20.41
C TYR A 134 3.66 21.19 -20.85
N ARG A 135 3.24 22.02 -19.90
CA ARG A 135 2.62 23.32 -20.19
C ARG A 135 3.58 24.33 -20.81
N SER A 136 4.87 24.28 -20.48
CA SER A 136 5.88 25.17 -21.05
C SER A 136 6.29 24.82 -22.48
N ALA A 137 5.91 23.62 -22.96
CA ALA A 137 6.24 23.17 -24.30
C ALA A 137 5.29 23.74 -25.40
N PHE A 138 4.25 24.48 -25.00
CA PHE A 138 3.27 25.13 -25.86
C PHE A 138 3.12 26.60 -25.48
#